data_AF-A0A348YBD5-F1
#
_entry.id   AF-A0A348YBD5-F1
#
_cell.length_a   1.000
_cell.length_b   1.000
_cell.length_c   1.000
_cell.angle_alpha   90.00
_cell.angle_beta   90.00
_cell.angle_gamma   90.00
#
_symmetry.space_group_name_H-M   'P 1'
#
loop_
_entity.id
_entity.type
_entity.pdbx_description
1 polymer ?
#
loop_
_entity_poly.entity_id
_entity_poly.type
_entity_poly.pdbx_seq_one_letter_code
_entity_poly.pdbx_strand_id
1 'polypeptide(L)'
;LYAPDGTQVARYDKIHLFTATVADKQGSYNEAATFEPGTQTVVTALDIEGAVYQLGMMVCFDLRFPALAQRLRQAGAELLSAPSAFTYLTGQAHWSLLLQARALDSQCMVIGAAQGGEHAYKDGQTRQTWGHTTISAYDGTVISSYDDSELNHPLNKDHKNYAIVMATLERQAQNQGRQKMPIFNCHRLA
;
A
#
# COMPACT_ATOMS: atom_id res chain seq x y z
N LEU A 1 5.13 9.67 8.75
CA LEU A 1 6.50 9.17 8.53
C LEU A 1 7.41 9.88 9.51
N TYR A 2 8.20 9.12 10.24
CA TYR A 2 9.18 9.64 11.19
C TYR A 2 10.58 9.26 10.73
N ALA A 3 11.53 10.18 10.89
CA ALA A 3 12.95 9.92 10.68
C ALA A 3 13.53 9.10 11.85
N PRO A 4 14.75 8.52 11.72
CA PRO A 4 15.36 7.71 12.77
C PRO A 4 15.57 8.45 14.12
N ASP A 5 15.67 9.77 14.08
CA ASP A 5 15.76 10.65 15.26
C ASP A 5 14.40 10.92 15.93
N GLY A 6 13.30 10.42 15.36
CA GLY A 6 11.93 10.63 15.84
C GLY A 6 11.26 11.89 15.29
N THR A 7 11.89 12.66 14.40
CA THR A 7 11.29 13.84 13.78
C THR A 7 10.20 13.45 12.79
N GLN A 8 9.02 14.11 12.85
CA GLN A 8 7.97 13.89 11.86
C GLN A 8 8.33 14.58 10.53
N VAL A 9 8.70 13.79 9.53
CA VAL A 9 9.13 14.32 8.21
C VAL A 9 7.97 14.48 7.22
N ALA A 10 6.90 13.69 7.38
CA ALA A 10 5.73 13.79 6.53
C ALA A 10 4.50 13.21 7.23
N ARG A 11 3.32 13.75 6.90
CA ARG A 11 2.03 13.25 7.33
C ARG A 11 1.11 13.20 6.12
N TYR A 12 0.38 12.10 5.98
CA TYR A 12 -0.66 11.92 4.99
C TYR A 12 -1.96 11.59 5.72
N ASP A 13 -2.98 12.41 5.48
CA ASP A 13 -4.33 12.17 5.97
C ASP A 13 -5.12 11.46 4.84
N LYS A 14 -5.74 10.33 5.16
CA LYS A 14 -6.40 9.46 4.19
C LYS A 14 -7.48 10.23 3.41
N ILE A 15 -7.32 10.31 2.09
CA ILE A 15 -8.25 11.05 1.22
C ILE A 15 -9.57 10.27 1.04
N HIS A 16 -9.50 8.98 0.72
CA HIS A 16 -10.69 8.18 0.45
C HIS A 16 -11.08 7.34 1.67
N LEU A 17 -12.08 7.78 2.41
CA LEU A 17 -12.61 7.04 3.56
C LEU A 17 -13.47 5.85 3.09
N PHE A 18 -13.31 4.72 3.77
CA PHE A 18 -13.97 3.46 3.44
C PHE A 18 -15.46 3.53 3.79
N THR A 19 -16.27 3.48 2.74
CA THR A 19 -17.73 3.34 2.85
C THR A 19 -18.16 2.18 1.97
N ALA A 20 -18.63 1.10 2.56
CA ALA A 20 -19.05 -0.10 1.82
C ALA A 20 -19.97 -1.00 2.64
N THR A 21 -20.88 -1.69 1.94
CA THR A 21 -21.58 -2.86 2.47
C THR A 21 -20.81 -4.10 2.05
N VAL A 22 -20.39 -4.93 3.02
CA VAL A 22 -19.62 -6.16 2.78
C VAL A 22 -20.40 -7.31 3.41
N ALA A 23 -20.47 -8.44 2.72
CA ALA A 23 -21.16 -9.65 3.19
C ALA A 23 -20.35 -10.40 4.28
N ASP A 24 -19.87 -9.69 5.29
CA ASP A 24 -19.22 -10.23 6.48
C ASP A 24 -20.06 -9.95 7.75
N LYS A 25 -19.51 -10.31 8.93
CA LYS A 25 -20.20 -10.12 10.21
C LYS A 25 -20.51 -8.67 10.55
N GLN A 26 -19.76 -7.70 10.00
CA GLN A 26 -19.98 -6.28 10.27
C GLN A 26 -21.08 -5.71 9.37
N GLY A 27 -21.21 -6.22 8.14
CA GLY A 27 -22.28 -5.88 7.20
C GLY A 27 -22.10 -4.52 6.52
N SER A 28 -21.91 -3.44 7.28
CA SER A 28 -21.77 -2.07 6.76
C SER A 28 -20.64 -1.31 7.44
N TYR A 29 -19.83 -0.65 6.63
CA TYR A 29 -18.71 0.18 7.06
C TYR A 29 -18.92 1.62 6.62
N ASN A 30 -18.74 2.56 7.56
CA ASN A 30 -18.72 4.00 7.29
C ASN A 30 -17.60 4.64 8.13
N GLU A 31 -16.40 4.72 7.55
CA GLU A 31 -15.24 5.32 8.21
C GLU A 31 -15.40 6.83 8.42
N ALA A 32 -16.20 7.50 7.58
CA ALA A 32 -16.49 8.93 7.68
C ALA A 32 -17.38 9.28 8.90
N ALA A 33 -17.99 8.30 9.56
CA ALA A 33 -18.67 8.52 10.83
C ALA A 33 -17.70 8.85 11.99
N THR A 34 -16.41 8.54 11.82
CA THR A 34 -15.39 8.66 12.87
C THR A 34 -14.21 9.54 12.47
N PHE A 35 -13.90 9.62 11.17
CA PHE A 35 -12.71 10.31 10.65
C PHE A 35 -13.08 11.37 9.60
N GLU A 36 -12.25 12.41 9.51
CA GLU A 36 -12.32 13.42 8.46
C GLU A 36 -11.37 13.05 7.31
N PRO A 37 -11.78 13.24 6.04
CA PRO A 37 -10.93 12.95 4.89
C PRO A 37 -9.83 14.01 4.75
N GLY A 38 -8.64 13.56 4.34
CA GLY A 38 -7.60 14.45 3.82
C GLY A 38 -7.98 14.99 2.43
N THR A 39 -7.26 16.03 1.99
CA THR A 39 -7.50 16.69 0.68
C THR A 39 -6.23 16.82 -0.16
N GLN A 40 -5.08 16.37 0.36
CA GLN A 40 -3.77 16.62 -0.24
C GLN A 40 -3.04 15.30 -0.53
N THR A 41 -2.45 15.22 -1.72
CA THR A 41 -1.49 14.18 -2.05
C THR A 41 -0.14 14.48 -1.42
N VAL A 42 0.56 13.46 -0.92
CA VAL A 42 1.85 13.63 -0.25
C VAL A 42 2.91 12.77 -0.94
N VAL A 43 3.97 13.42 -1.42
CA VAL A 43 5.21 12.79 -1.85
C VAL A 43 6.33 13.35 -0.98
N THR A 44 7.12 12.48 -0.36
CA THR A 44 8.24 12.87 0.49
C THR A 44 9.54 12.23 0.02
N ALA A 45 10.64 12.96 0.20
CA ALA A 45 11.97 12.42 0.01
C ALA A 45 12.35 11.47 1.16
N LEU A 46 12.99 10.36 0.82
CA LEU A 46 13.66 9.44 1.73
C LEU A 46 15.15 9.48 1.40
N ASP A 47 15.98 9.97 2.32
CA ASP A 47 17.43 9.84 2.21
C ASP A 47 17.85 8.50 2.84
N ILE A 48 18.33 7.59 1.99
CA ILE A 48 18.79 6.27 2.39
C ILE A 48 20.20 6.11 1.81
N GLU A 49 21.19 6.09 2.70
CA GLU A 49 22.60 5.86 2.35
C GLU A 49 23.13 6.83 1.27
N GLY A 50 22.69 8.09 1.29
CA GLY A 50 23.11 9.11 0.33
C GLY A 50 22.38 9.08 -1.02
N ALA A 51 21.36 8.23 -1.15
CA ALA A 51 20.45 8.22 -2.27
C ALA A 51 19.06 8.72 -1.83
N VAL A 52 18.51 9.69 -2.57
CA VAL A 52 17.18 10.24 -2.32
C VAL A 52 16.14 9.46 -3.13
N TYR A 53 15.09 8.95 -2.48
CA TYR A 53 13.93 8.29 -3.10
C TYR A 53 12.63 9.04 -2.84
N GLN A 54 11.74 9.09 -3.83
CA GLN A 54 10.45 9.75 -3.69
C GLN A 54 9.34 8.76 -3.32
N LEU A 55 8.83 8.87 -2.09
CA LEU A 55 7.72 8.05 -1.58
C LEU A 55 6.40 8.80 -1.67
N GLY A 56 5.49 8.30 -2.51
CA GLY A 56 4.08 8.70 -2.51
C GLY A 56 3.28 7.91 -1.48
N MET A 57 2.39 8.58 -0.74
CA MET A 57 1.63 7.95 0.34
C MET A 57 0.17 7.71 -0.05
N MET A 58 -0.30 6.48 0.17
CA MET A 58 -1.70 6.07 0.09
C MET A 58 -2.06 5.28 1.35
N VAL A 59 -3.35 5.14 1.66
CA VAL A 59 -3.83 4.31 2.77
C VAL A 59 -5.05 3.51 2.34
N CYS A 60 -4.92 2.17 2.40
CA CYS A 60 -6.01 1.22 2.29
C CYS A 60 -6.95 1.45 1.10
N PHE A 61 -8.13 2.05 1.33
CA PHE A 61 -9.18 2.25 0.34
C PHE A 61 -8.75 3.13 -0.83
N ASP A 62 -7.73 3.97 -0.64
CA ASP A 62 -7.04 4.72 -1.69
C ASP A 62 -6.59 3.84 -2.87
N LEU A 63 -6.27 2.56 -2.62
CA LEU A 63 -5.90 1.60 -3.66
C LEU A 63 -6.98 1.42 -4.73
N ARG A 64 -8.25 1.72 -4.43
CA ARG A 64 -9.35 1.62 -5.40
C ARG A 64 -9.46 2.81 -6.34
N PHE A 65 -8.68 3.87 -6.11
CA PHE A 65 -8.74 5.13 -6.85
C PHE A 65 -7.45 5.30 -7.68
N PRO A 66 -7.37 4.74 -8.91
CA PRO A 66 -6.15 4.79 -9.73
C PRO A 66 -5.63 6.21 -9.97
N ALA A 67 -6.54 7.20 -10.05
CA ALA A 67 -6.18 8.60 -10.23
C ALA A 67 -5.26 9.14 -9.12
N LEU A 68 -5.34 8.63 -7.88
CA LEU A 68 -4.43 9.02 -6.82
C LEU A 68 -3.00 8.51 -7.08
N ALA A 69 -2.84 7.23 -7.43
CA ALA A 69 -1.53 6.66 -7.77
C ALA A 69 -0.89 7.37 -8.97
N GLN A 70 -1.69 7.71 -9.99
CA GLN A 70 -1.23 8.48 -11.14
C GLN A 70 -0.79 9.90 -10.76
N ARG A 71 -1.55 10.60 -9.91
CA ARG A 71 -1.17 11.93 -9.40
C ARG A 71 0.11 11.89 -8.57
N LEU A 72 0.28 10.89 -7.71
CA LEU A 72 1.51 10.71 -6.94
C LEU A 72 2.71 10.48 -7.87
N ARG A 73 2.56 9.67 -8.93
CA ARG A 73 3.61 9.51 -9.94
C ARG A 73 3.93 10.80 -10.69
N GLN A 74 2.92 11.57 -11.09
CA GLN A 74 3.13 12.88 -11.74
C GLN A 74 3.86 13.86 -10.81
N ALA A 75 3.61 13.79 -9.51
CA ALA A 75 4.33 14.53 -8.48
C ALA A 75 5.75 13.98 -8.17
N GLY A 76 6.22 12.99 -8.93
CA GLY A 76 7.58 12.48 -8.86
C GLY A 76 7.77 11.20 -8.04
N ALA A 77 6.71 10.54 -7.59
CA ALA A 77 6.85 9.30 -6.82
C ALA A 77 7.56 8.18 -7.61
N GLU A 78 8.42 7.45 -6.90
CA GLU A 78 9.11 6.25 -7.37
C GLU A 78 8.60 4.99 -6.67
N LEU A 79 8.16 5.18 -5.42
CA LEU A 79 7.58 4.20 -4.53
C LEU A 79 6.20 4.69 -4.12
N LEU A 80 5.23 3.79 -3.97
CA LEU A 80 3.95 4.09 -3.33
C LEU A 80 3.76 3.20 -2.11
N SER A 81 3.48 3.79 -0.94
CA SER A 81 3.06 3.03 0.24
C SER A 81 1.55 2.87 0.27
N ALA A 82 1.07 1.71 0.68
CA ALA A 82 -0.34 1.42 0.89
C ALA A 82 -0.59 0.61 2.17
N PRO A 83 -0.23 1.13 3.37
CA PRO A 83 -0.61 0.52 4.64
C PRO A 83 -2.13 0.33 4.72
N SER A 84 -2.55 -0.86 5.15
CA SER A 84 -3.90 -1.34 4.90
C SER A 84 -4.45 -2.25 6.00
N ALA A 85 -5.76 -2.16 6.20
CA ALA A 85 -6.55 -3.09 7.02
C ALA A 85 -7.77 -3.55 6.22
N PHE A 86 -7.52 -4.30 5.14
CA PHE A 86 -8.57 -4.81 4.25
C PHE A 86 -9.45 -5.82 4.99
N THR A 87 -10.76 -5.76 4.74
CA THR A 87 -11.67 -6.82 5.20
C THR A 87 -11.30 -8.13 4.52
N TYR A 88 -11.47 -9.24 5.22
CA TYR A 88 -11.02 -10.55 4.74
C TYR A 88 -11.55 -10.90 3.33
N LEU A 89 -12.86 -10.81 3.12
CA LEU A 89 -13.50 -11.16 1.84
C LEU A 89 -13.04 -10.26 0.68
N THR A 90 -12.96 -8.95 0.92
CA THR A 90 -12.55 -8.03 -0.15
C THR A 90 -11.06 -8.11 -0.44
N GLY A 91 -10.25 -8.41 0.58
CA GLY A 91 -8.82 -8.63 0.44
C GLY A 91 -8.54 -9.90 -0.35
N GLN A 92 -9.20 -11.01 -0.02
CA GLN A 92 -9.09 -12.28 -0.77
C GLN A 92 -9.33 -12.09 -2.27
N ALA A 93 -10.35 -11.29 -2.63
CA ALA A 93 -10.70 -11.06 -4.03
C ALA A 93 -9.82 -10.02 -4.75
N HIS A 94 -9.40 -8.95 -4.05
CA HIS A 94 -8.89 -7.76 -4.73
C HIS A 94 -7.51 -7.29 -4.30
N TRP A 95 -6.97 -7.76 -3.17
CA TRP A 95 -5.77 -7.17 -2.57
C TRP A 95 -4.57 -7.17 -3.52
N SER A 96 -4.15 -8.37 -3.96
CA SER A 96 -3.01 -8.50 -4.86
C SER A 96 -3.26 -7.80 -6.19
N LEU A 97 -4.46 -7.95 -6.76
CA LEU A 97 -4.85 -7.31 -8.01
C LEU A 97 -4.73 -5.78 -7.95
N LEU A 98 -5.20 -5.15 -6.87
CA LEU A 98 -5.13 -3.70 -6.71
C LEU A 98 -3.69 -3.21 -6.60
N LEU A 99 -2.83 -3.89 -5.85
CA LEU A 99 -1.41 -3.50 -5.73
C LEU A 99 -0.71 -3.57 -7.08
N GLN A 100 -0.87 -4.68 -7.81
CA GLN A 100 -0.29 -4.87 -9.14
C GLN A 100 -0.83 -3.82 -10.13
N ALA A 101 -2.14 -3.56 -10.11
CA ALA A 101 -2.75 -2.55 -10.96
C ALA A 101 -2.23 -1.14 -10.67
N ARG A 102 -2.09 -0.75 -9.39
CA ARG A 102 -1.51 0.56 -9.04
C ARG A 102 -0.05 0.66 -9.43
N ALA A 103 0.71 -0.43 -9.32
CA ALA A 103 2.08 -0.52 -9.81
C ALA A 103 2.15 -0.26 -11.32
N LEU A 104 1.31 -0.93 -12.11
CA LEU A 104 1.20 -0.74 -13.56
C LEU A 104 0.77 0.69 -13.94
N ASP A 105 -0.31 1.18 -13.35
CA ASP A 105 -0.90 2.48 -13.66
C ASP A 105 0.05 3.64 -13.36
N SER A 106 0.88 3.50 -12.32
CA SER A 106 1.81 4.54 -11.89
C SER A 106 3.25 4.27 -12.35
N GLN A 107 3.57 3.08 -12.87
CA GLN A 107 4.92 2.54 -13.04
C GLN A 107 5.84 2.86 -11.85
N CYS A 108 5.33 2.61 -10.65
CA CYS A 108 6.08 2.69 -9.39
C CYS A 108 6.07 1.31 -8.73
N MET A 109 7.09 1.02 -7.93
CA MET A 109 6.95 -0.05 -6.96
C MET A 109 5.86 0.32 -5.94
N VAL A 110 5.02 -0.64 -5.58
CA VAL A 110 3.93 -0.47 -4.59
C VAL A 110 4.17 -1.41 -3.42
N ILE A 111 4.15 -0.84 -2.21
CA ILE A 111 4.38 -1.55 -0.95
C ILE A 111 3.07 -1.62 -0.17
N GLY A 112 2.41 -2.77 -0.22
CA GLY A 112 1.19 -3.04 0.53
C GLY A 112 1.49 -3.71 1.88
N ALA A 113 1.69 -2.92 2.93
CA ALA A 113 1.78 -3.42 4.30
C ALA A 113 0.38 -3.66 4.88
N ALA A 114 0.05 -4.88 5.31
CA ALA A 114 -1.30 -5.25 5.67
C ALA A 114 -1.44 -5.77 7.11
N GLN A 115 -2.49 -5.33 7.80
CA GLN A 115 -3.01 -5.98 9.01
C GLN A 115 -3.62 -7.34 8.64
N GLY A 116 -3.25 -8.40 9.35
CA GLY A 116 -3.79 -9.75 9.18
C GLY A 116 -4.35 -10.33 10.47
N GLY A 117 -5.19 -11.36 10.34
CA GLY A 117 -5.73 -12.12 11.47
C GLY A 117 -7.01 -11.55 12.07
N GLU A 118 -7.32 -11.98 13.29
CA GLU A 118 -8.51 -11.58 14.04
C GLU A 118 -8.15 -10.53 15.10
N HIS A 119 -8.96 -9.48 15.17
CA HIS A 119 -8.81 -8.34 16.07
C HIS A 119 -10.00 -8.29 17.01
N ALA A 120 -9.76 -8.46 18.32
CA ALA A 120 -10.79 -8.37 19.34
C ALA A 120 -11.00 -6.92 19.79
N TYR A 121 -12.26 -6.48 19.81
CA TYR A 121 -12.67 -5.19 20.35
C TYR A 121 -13.06 -5.31 21.84
N LYS A 122 -13.04 -4.17 22.54
CA LYS A 122 -13.36 -4.10 23.98
C LYS A 122 -14.79 -4.54 24.32
N ASP A 123 -15.70 -4.47 23.35
CA ASP A 123 -17.11 -4.88 23.46
C ASP A 123 -17.33 -6.37 23.16
N GLY A 124 -16.26 -7.13 22.90
CA GLY A 124 -16.32 -8.56 22.61
C GLY A 124 -16.55 -8.89 21.14
N GLN A 125 -16.75 -7.90 20.26
CA GLN A 125 -16.81 -8.14 18.82
C GLN A 125 -15.43 -8.47 18.25
N THR A 126 -15.39 -9.24 17.16
CA THR A 126 -14.14 -9.53 16.44
C THR A 126 -14.23 -9.05 14.99
N ARG A 127 -13.14 -8.47 14.49
CA ARG A 127 -12.97 -8.13 13.08
C ARG A 127 -11.82 -8.93 12.50
N GLN A 128 -12.02 -9.47 11.31
CA GLN A 128 -10.99 -10.18 10.58
C GLN A 128 -10.42 -9.30 9.46
N THR A 129 -9.10 -9.25 9.34
CA THR A 129 -8.42 -8.58 8.23
C THR A 129 -7.64 -9.56 7.37
N TRP A 130 -7.47 -9.20 6.10
CA TRP A 130 -6.90 -10.09 5.08
C TRP A 130 -5.42 -10.43 5.31
N GLY A 131 -4.59 -9.49 5.74
CA GLY A 131 -3.14 -9.68 5.79
C GLY A 131 -2.54 -9.76 4.39
N HIS A 132 -1.70 -10.77 4.15
CA HIS A 132 -1.02 -11.03 2.87
C HIS A 132 -0.24 -9.81 2.35
N THR A 133 0.55 -9.16 3.21
CA THR A 133 1.50 -8.09 2.83
C THR A 133 2.21 -8.45 1.53
N THR A 134 2.31 -7.52 0.59
CA THR A 134 2.83 -7.77 -0.75
C THR A 134 3.54 -6.54 -1.30
N ILE A 135 4.64 -6.77 -2.01
CA ILE A 135 5.37 -5.75 -2.76
C ILE A 135 5.27 -6.09 -4.25
N SER A 136 4.84 -5.12 -5.05
CA SER A 136 4.76 -5.22 -6.51
C SER A 136 5.76 -4.27 -7.16
N ALA A 137 6.50 -4.76 -8.16
CA ALA A 137 7.36 -3.94 -9.01
C ALA A 137 6.55 -3.06 -9.96
N TYR A 138 7.23 -2.11 -10.62
CA TYR A 138 6.62 -1.10 -11.51
C TYR A 138 5.84 -1.65 -12.71
N ASP A 139 6.05 -2.91 -13.07
CA ASP A 139 5.39 -3.61 -14.17
C ASP A 139 4.23 -4.50 -13.68
N GLY A 140 3.86 -4.39 -12.41
CA GLY A 140 2.80 -5.18 -11.79
C GLY A 140 3.27 -6.55 -11.31
N THR A 141 4.53 -6.95 -11.52
CA THR A 141 5.02 -8.23 -11.00
C THR A 141 5.05 -8.22 -9.47
N VAL A 142 4.48 -9.23 -8.82
CA VAL A 142 4.67 -9.45 -7.38
C VAL A 142 6.10 -9.97 -7.17
N ILE A 143 6.91 -9.22 -6.42
CA ILE A 143 8.33 -9.55 -6.19
C ILE A 143 8.61 -10.16 -4.83
N SER A 144 7.74 -9.90 -3.84
CA SER A 144 7.79 -10.54 -2.53
C SER A 144 6.45 -10.38 -1.82
N SER A 145 6.09 -11.36 -1.02
CA SER A 145 4.80 -11.48 -0.36
C SER A 145 4.92 -12.07 1.05
N TYR A 146 3.80 -12.11 1.75
CA TYR A 146 3.65 -12.73 3.06
C TYR A 146 4.14 -14.18 3.11
N ASP A 147 3.93 -14.92 2.02
CA ASP A 147 4.31 -16.34 1.92
C ASP A 147 5.83 -16.51 1.80
N ASP A 148 6.55 -15.47 1.39
CA ASP A 148 8.01 -15.46 1.28
C ASP A 148 8.70 -15.09 2.61
N SER A 149 7.94 -14.79 3.66
CA SER A 149 8.50 -14.40 4.95
C SER A 149 8.97 -15.60 5.77
N GLU A 150 10.25 -15.63 6.13
CA GLU A 150 10.83 -16.67 7.00
C GLU A 150 10.22 -16.70 8.42
N LEU A 151 9.61 -15.59 8.86
CA LEU A 151 8.96 -15.47 10.16
C LEU A 151 7.55 -16.11 10.19
N ASN A 152 6.96 -16.29 9.01
CA ASN A 152 5.66 -16.95 8.85
C ASN A 152 5.80 -18.49 8.70
N HIS A 153 7.01 -19.04 8.82
CA HIS A 153 7.22 -20.47 8.58
C HIS A 153 6.66 -21.33 9.74
N PRO A 154 5.86 -22.39 9.50
CA PRO A 154 5.24 -23.21 10.55
C PRO A 154 6.23 -23.90 11.50
N LEU A 155 7.46 -24.10 11.05
CA LEU A 155 8.55 -24.70 11.86
C LEU A 155 9.36 -23.66 12.66
N ASN A 156 9.07 -22.37 12.51
CA ASN A 156 9.76 -21.32 13.24
C ASN A 156 9.30 -21.32 14.70
N LYS A 157 10.21 -21.62 15.63
CA LYS A 157 9.92 -21.63 17.07
C LYS A 157 9.63 -20.22 17.62
N ASP A 158 10.02 -19.18 16.88
CA ASP A 158 9.69 -17.78 17.12
C ASP A 158 8.52 -17.32 16.23
N HIS A 159 7.59 -18.20 15.84
CA HIS A 159 6.38 -17.84 15.10
C HIS A 159 5.52 -16.88 15.94
N LYS A 160 5.83 -15.61 15.80
CA LYS A 160 5.06 -14.49 16.28
C LYS A 160 4.15 -14.12 15.13
N ASN A 161 2.86 -13.92 15.38
CA ASN A 161 1.79 -13.69 14.39
C ASN A 161 1.98 -12.44 13.50
N TYR A 162 3.14 -12.27 12.89
CA TYR A 162 3.56 -11.20 12.01
C TYR A 162 4.57 -11.74 10.99
N ALA A 163 4.66 -11.05 9.86
CA ALA A 163 5.60 -11.34 8.80
C ALA A 163 6.39 -10.08 8.46
N ILE A 164 7.64 -10.24 8.04
CA ILE A 164 8.42 -9.19 7.41
C ILE A 164 8.67 -9.60 5.97
N VAL A 165 8.32 -8.69 5.04
CA VAL A 165 8.45 -8.89 3.60
C VAL A 165 9.44 -7.85 3.09
N MET A 166 10.47 -8.31 2.38
CA MET A 166 11.59 -7.49 1.94
C MET A 166 11.74 -7.59 0.43
N ALA A 167 12.07 -6.48 -0.22
CA ALA A 167 12.38 -6.45 -1.65
C ALA A 167 13.36 -5.32 -1.97
N THR A 168 14.06 -5.44 -3.09
CA THR A 168 15.00 -4.43 -3.60
C THR A 168 14.32 -3.58 -4.67
N LEU A 169 14.46 -2.25 -4.56
CA LEU A 169 14.06 -1.33 -5.64
C LEU A 169 15.13 -1.26 -6.72
N GLU A 170 14.89 -1.92 -7.85
CA GLU A 170 15.71 -1.82 -9.06
C GLU A 170 15.41 -0.51 -9.83
N ARG A 171 15.86 0.63 -9.29
CA ARG A 171 15.58 1.99 -9.83
C ARG A 171 15.94 2.13 -11.31
N GLN A 172 17.09 1.59 -11.73
CA GLN A 172 17.51 1.67 -13.13
C GLN A 172 16.54 0.90 -14.05
N ALA A 173 16.14 -0.30 -13.66
CA ALA A 173 15.19 -1.11 -14.43
C ALA A 173 13.82 -0.42 -14.52
N GLN A 174 13.32 0.12 -13.41
CA GLN A 174 12.08 0.90 -13.37
C GLN A 174 12.14 2.12 -14.32
N ASN A 175 13.25 2.87 -14.30
CA ASN A 175 13.42 4.04 -15.17
C ASN A 175 13.52 3.65 -16.66
N GLN A 176 14.22 2.56 -16.98
CA GLN A 176 14.25 2.02 -18.34
C GLN A 176 12.85 1.57 -18.79
N GLY A 177 12.09 0.92 -17.92
CA GLY A 177 10.71 0.53 -18.18
C GLY A 177 9.80 1.73 -18.50
N ARG A 178 9.92 2.80 -17.71
CA ARG A 178 9.23 4.08 -17.95
C ARG A 178 9.59 4.71 -19.29
N GLN A 179 10.86 4.63 -19.71
CA GLN A 179 11.32 5.16 -21.01
C GLN A 179 10.79 4.32 -22.19
N LYS A 180 10.79 2.98 -22.05
CA LYS A 180 10.27 2.06 -23.07
C LYS A 180 8.75 2.17 -23.24
N MET A 181 8.04 2.47 -22.16
CA MET A 181 6.59 2.65 -22.15
C MET A 181 6.21 3.97 -21.45
N PRO A 182 6.33 5.13 -22.14
CA PRO A 182 6.16 6.43 -21.53
C PRO A 182 4.68 6.82 -21.38
N ILE A 183 3.90 6.05 -20.63
CA ILE A 183 2.43 6.19 -20.55
C ILE A 183 1.98 7.60 -20.14
N PHE A 184 2.76 8.30 -19.30
CA PHE A 184 2.47 9.67 -18.86
C PHE A 184 2.73 10.73 -19.94
N ASN A 185 3.61 10.48 -20.91
CA ASN A 185 3.78 11.35 -22.08
C ASN A 185 2.65 11.14 -23.11
N CYS A 186 2.01 9.97 -23.06
CA CYS A 186 0.88 9.61 -23.90
C CYS A 186 -0.47 9.99 -23.27
N HIS A 187 -0.50 10.45 -22.03
CA HIS A 187 -1.73 10.85 -21.34
C HIS A 187 -2.38 12.04 -22.06
N ARG A 188 -3.73 12.02 -22.17
CA ARG A 188 -4.52 13.03 -22.90
C ARG A 188 -5.65 13.65 -22.07
N LEU A 189 -5.87 13.14 -20.87
CA LEU A 189 -6.85 13.69 -19.94
C LEU A 189 -6.14 14.74 -19.07
N ALA A 190 -6.85 15.83 -18.78
CA ALA A 190 -6.39 16.93 -17.92
C ALA A 190 -6.38 16.53 -16.44
#